data_AF-A0A6G3Y1D0-F1
#
_entry.id   AF-A0A6G3Y1D0-F1
#
_cell.length_a   1.000
_cell.length_b   1.000
_cell.length_c   1.000
_cell.angle_alpha   90.00
_cell.angle_beta   90.00
_cell.angle_gamma   90.00
#
_symmetry.space_group_name_H-M   'P 1'
#
loop_
_entity.id
_entity.type
_entity.pdbx_description
1 polymer ?
#
loop_
_entity_poly.entity_id
_entity_poly.type
_entity_poly.pdbx_seq_one_letter_code
_entity_poly.pdbx_strand_id
1 'polypeptide(L)'
;TPEGTGPLRVLVTHPRVQSAEEVQEYLAKALRLPSDAKNSVEYRGVESDSITVVLFRSEMSLTQVPEARKVLRQWARAKDDEQAHDVLRWRQRLGFEDDWMVSSEEDRRTILHRLLCCMWNGQVDILDGETASPSRVRLRLFPEKGASVPGVRLRLGDFPGGISSWSELLRSYERWTVLDDE
;
A
#
# COMPACT_ATOMS: atom_id res chain seq x y z
N THR A 1 4.10 -3.10 19.65
CA THR A 1 2.75 -3.30 19.08
C THR A 1 2.88 -3.46 17.59
N PRO A 2 2.02 -4.24 16.91
CA PRO A 2 2.09 -4.37 15.45
C PRO A 2 1.96 -2.99 14.79
N GLU A 3 2.81 -2.75 13.80
CA GLU A 3 2.84 -1.49 13.06
C GLU A 3 1.60 -1.37 12.16
N GLY A 4 1.15 -0.13 11.91
CA GLY A 4 -0.01 0.15 11.06
C GLY A 4 -1.09 1.03 11.70
N THR A 5 -2.00 1.51 10.85
CA THR A 5 -3.11 2.41 11.23
C THR A 5 -4.44 1.68 11.42
N GLY A 6 -4.53 0.40 11.05
CA GLY A 6 -5.76 -0.39 11.18
C GLY A 6 -6.16 -0.66 12.63
N PRO A 7 -7.43 -1.00 12.90
CA PRO A 7 -7.89 -1.35 14.24
C PRO A 7 -7.04 -2.49 14.83
N LEU A 8 -6.44 -2.23 16.00
CA LEU A 8 -5.71 -3.24 16.76
C LEU A 8 -6.72 -4.20 17.38
N ARG A 9 -6.58 -5.50 17.12
CA ARG A 9 -7.32 -6.56 17.80
C ARG A 9 -6.36 -7.42 18.60
N VAL A 10 -6.82 -7.92 19.73
CA VAL A 10 -6.02 -8.77 20.62
C VAL A 10 -6.78 -10.07 20.86
N LEU A 11 -6.15 -11.20 20.56
CA LEU A 11 -6.67 -12.52 20.92
C LEU A 11 -5.85 -13.04 22.09
N VAL A 12 -6.50 -13.27 23.22
CA VAL A 12 -5.92 -13.90 24.41
C VAL A 12 -6.49 -15.30 24.53
N THR A 13 -5.68 -16.30 24.21
CA THR A 13 -6.05 -17.70 24.48
C THR A 13 -5.53 -18.09 25.85
N HIS A 14 -6.41 -18.67 26.67
CA HIS A 14 -6.09 -19.12 28.03
C HIS A 14 -6.57 -20.56 28.24
N PRO A 15 -6.01 -21.29 29.23
CA PRO A 15 -6.51 -22.60 29.61
C PRO A 15 -8.00 -22.58 29.93
N ARG A 16 -8.74 -23.59 29.47
CA ARG A 16 -10.18 -23.71 29.74
C ARG A 16 -10.41 -23.97 31.23
N VAL A 17 -11.19 -23.10 31.87
CA VAL A 17 -11.51 -23.13 33.30
C VAL A 17 -13.00 -22.87 33.52
N GLN A 18 -13.53 -23.30 34.66
CA GLN A 18 -14.95 -23.11 35.00
C GLN A 18 -15.28 -21.65 35.31
N SER A 19 -14.35 -20.91 35.93
CA SER A 19 -14.47 -19.48 36.26
C SER A 19 -13.89 -18.57 35.17
N ALA A 20 -14.44 -18.66 33.96
CA ALA A 20 -13.93 -17.91 32.81
C ALA A 20 -13.95 -16.38 33.02
N GLU A 21 -14.98 -15.83 33.65
CA GLU A 21 -15.11 -14.38 33.89
C GLU A 21 -14.02 -13.84 34.83
N GLU A 22 -13.75 -14.51 35.94
CA GLU A 22 -12.70 -14.11 36.89
C GLU A 22 -11.32 -14.12 36.24
N VAL A 23 -11.04 -15.11 35.38
CA VAL A 23 -9.78 -15.21 34.65
C VAL A 23 -9.68 -14.11 33.60
N GLN A 24 -10.76 -13.77 32.90
CA GLN A 24 -10.75 -12.64 31.95
C GLN A 24 -10.50 -11.31 32.66
N GLU A 25 -11.14 -11.06 33.80
CA GLU A 25 -10.88 -9.85 34.60
C GLU A 25 -9.43 -9.78 35.09
N TYR A 26 -8.91 -10.91 35.58
CA TYR A 26 -7.53 -10.99 36.03
C TYR A 26 -6.57 -10.71 34.88
N LEU A 27 -6.78 -11.35 33.71
CA LEU A 27 -5.95 -11.15 32.53
C LEU A 27 -6.06 -9.72 31.99
N ALA A 28 -7.24 -9.09 32.04
CA ALA A 28 -7.41 -7.69 31.64
C ALA A 28 -6.62 -6.72 32.54
N LYS A 29 -6.48 -7.04 33.83
CA LYS A 29 -5.70 -6.25 34.80
C LYS A 29 -4.20 -6.56 34.72
N ALA A 30 -3.85 -7.83 34.54
CA ALA A 30 -2.46 -8.31 34.55
C ALA A 30 -1.74 -8.04 33.22
N LEU A 31 -2.42 -8.24 32.08
CA LEU A 31 -1.88 -7.91 30.77
C LEU A 31 -2.00 -6.40 30.57
N ARG A 32 -0.85 -5.71 30.58
CA ARG A 32 -0.77 -4.28 30.24
C ARG A 32 -0.97 -4.10 28.73
N LEU A 33 -2.21 -4.25 28.28
CA LEU A 33 -2.56 -4.12 26.88
C LEU A 33 -2.47 -2.64 26.43
N PRO A 34 -2.08 -2.39 25.17
CA PRO A 34 -2.06 -1.07 24.57
C PRO A 34 -3.43 -0.37 24.69
N SER A 35 -3.42 0.94 24.95
CA SER A 35 -4.65 1.73 25.14
C SER A 35 -5.56 1.76 23.91
N ASP A 36 -5.00 1.57 22.71
CA ASP A 36 -5.70 1.47 21.42
C ASP A 36 -6.35 0.09 21.16
N ALA A 37 -6.06 -0.92 22.00
CA ALA A 37 -6.63 -2.28 21.92
C ALA A 37 -7.77 -2.54 22.92
N LYS A 38 -8.12 -1.58 23.79
CA LYS A 38 -8.99 -1.85 24.96
C LYS A 38 -10.40 -2.34 24.62
N ASN A 39 -10.92 -2.00 23.43
CA ASN A 39 -12.29 -2.35 23.03
C ASN A 39 -12.38 -3.55 22.08
N SER A 40 -11.27 -4.24 21.81
CA SER A 40 -11.14 -5.25 20.75
C SER A 40 -10.35 -6.48 21.22
N VAL A 41 -10.46 -6.80 22.51
CA VAL A 41 -9.85 -7.98 23.12
C VAL A 41 -10.85 -9.15 23.10
N GLU A 42 -10.49 -10.24 22.42
CA GLU A 42 -11.21 -11.51 22.45
C GLU A 42 -10.49 -12.48 23.38
N TYR A 43 -11.22 -13.04 24.34
CA TYR A 43 -10.71 -14.09 25.22
C TYR A 43 -11.26 -15.44 24.78
N ARG A 44 -10.37 -16.43 24.59
CA ARG A 44 -10.76 -17.78 24.19
C ARG A 44 -10.16 -18.83 25.11
N GLY A 45 -11.03 -19.59 25.77
CA GLY A 45 -10.63 -20.79 26.51
C GLY A 45 -10.28 -21.93 25.56
N VAL A 46 -9.08 -22.48 25.66
CA VAL A 46 -8.58 -23.61 24.86
C VAL A 46 -8.05 -24.71 25.75
N GLU A 47 -8.02 -25.95 25.27
CA GLU A 47 -7.32 -27.06 25.93
C GLU A 47 -5.81 -26.93 25.67
N SER A 48 -5.19 -26.02 26.42
CA SER A 48 -3.75 -25.76 26.41
C SER A 48 -3.31 -25.35 27.81
N ASP A 49 -2.08 -25.70 28.17
CA ASP A 49 -1.47 -25.33 29.46
C ASP A 49 -0.71 -23.99 29.37
N SER A 50 -0.91 -23.23 28.29
CA SER A 50 -0.22 -21.96 28.04
C SER A 50 -1.19 -20.82 27.76
N ILE A 51 -0.80 -19.60 28.14
CA ILE A 51 -1.50 -18.37 27.77
C ILE A 51 -0.78 -17.77 26.58
N THR A 52 -1.49 -17.62 25.46
CA THR A 52 -0.94 -16.97 24.25
C THR A 52 -1.68 -15.66 24.00
N VAL A 53 -0.91 -14.60 23.77
CA VAL A 53 -1.44 -13.26 23.46
C VAL A 53 -0.99 -12.89 22.05
N VAL A 54 -1.95 -12.76 21.14
CA VAL A 54 -1.71 -12.37 19.75
C VAL A 54 -2.25 -10.96 19.54
N LEU A 55 -1.39 -10.04 19.10
CA LEU A 55 -1.78 -8.70 18.69
C LEU A 55 -1.69 -8.62 17.17
N PHE A 56 -2.78 -8.23 16.52
CA PHE A 56 -2.81 -8.02 15.07
C PHE A 56 -3.64 -6.79 14.72
N ARG A 57 -3.29 -6.11 13.62
CA ARG A 57 -4.14 -5.05 13.05
C ARG A 57 -4.89 -5.63 11.85
N SER A 58 -6.20 -5.45 11.83
CA SER A 58 -7.06 -5.89 10.72
C SER A 58 -7.42 -4.71 9.81
N GLU A 59 -8.03 -4.99 8.65
CA GLU A 59 -8.58 -3.97 7.73
C GLU A 59 -7.55 -2.98 7.17
N MET A 60 -6.30 -3.41 7.07
CA MET A 60 -5.24 -2.61 6.46
C MET A 60 -5.21 -2.87 4.96
N SER A 61 -5.16 -1.80 4.16
CA SER A 61 -4.76 -1.91 2.76
C SER A 61 -3.33 -2.47 2.69
N LEU A 62 -2.99 -3.23 1.64
CA LEU A 62 -1.66 -3.81 1.46
C LEU A 62 -0.54 -2.74 1.54
N THR A 63 -0.83 -1.52 1.09
CA THR A 63 0.09 -0.37 1.16
C THR A 63 0.27 0.19 2.57
N GLN A 64 -0.61 -0.15 3.52
CA GLN A 64 -0.56 0.29 4.91
C GLN A 64 0.27 -0.63 5.81
N VAL A 65 0.59 -1.85 5.34
CA VAL A 65 1.47 -2.80 6.05
C VAL A 65 2.94 -2.50 5.72
N PRO A 66 3.78 -2.11 6.68
CA PRO A 66 5.16 -1.67 6.41
C PRO A 66 6.03 -2.74 5.74
N GLU A 67 5.87 -4.01 6.09
CA GLU A 67 6.61 -5.13 5.51
C GLU A 67 6.21 -5.36 4.05
N ALA A 68 4.91 -5.39 3.76
CA ALA A 68 4.41 -5.50 2.39
C ALA A 68 4.89 -4.32 1.54
N ARG A 69 4.87 -3.10 2.10
CA ARG A 69 5.41 -1.91 1.45
C ARG A 69 6.91 -2.04 1.16
N LYS A 70 7.72 -2.52 2.10
CA LYS A 70 9.17 -2.76 1.88
C LYS A 70 9.41 -3.68 0.69
N VAL A 71 8.65 -4.78 0.60
CA VAL A 71 8.74 -5.73 -0.53
C VAL A 71 8.34 -5.07 -1.85
N LEU A 72 7.21 -4.35 -1.87
CA LEU A 72 6.76 -3.64 -3.07
C LEU A 72 7.76 -2.57 -3.54
N ARG A 73 8.35 -1.80 -2.61
CA ARG A 73 9.40 -0.82 -2.94
C ARG A 73 10.65 -1.50 -3.50
N GLN A 74 11.06 -2.63 -2.92
CA GLN A 74 12.22 -3.38 -3.40
C GLN A 74 11.96 -3.92 -4.81
N TRP A 75 10.76 -4.45 -5.06
CA TRP A 75 10.38 -4.94 -6.38
C TRP A 75 10.31 -3.82 -7.42
N ALA A 76 9.73 -2.67 -7.07
CA ALA A 76 9.70 -1.47 -7.92
C ALA A 76 11.11 -1.03 -8.33
N ARG A 77 12.04 -0.95 -7.37
CA ARG A 77 13.44 -0.57 -7.63
C ARG A 77 14.17 -1.59 -8.50
N ALA A 78 13.94 -2.89 -8.27
CA ALA A 78 14.56 -3.95 -9.07
C ALA A 78 14.08 -3.95 -10.53
N LYS A 79 12.82 -3.56 -10.78
CA LYS A 79 12.31 -3.39 -12.15
C LYS A 79 12.88 -2.15 -12.85
N ASP A 80 13.20 -1.10 -12.11
CA ASP A 80 13.78 0.13 -12.66
C ASP A 80 15.25 -0.02 -13.05
N ASP A 81 15.99 -0.88 -12.34
CA ASP A 81 17.41 -1.18 -12.56
C ASP A 81 17.59 -2.67 -12.92
N GLU A 82 16.81 -3.15 -13.89
CA GLU A 82 16.88 -4.55 -14.33
C GLU A 82 18.23 -4.81 -15.00
N GLN A 83 19.07 -5.64 -14.37
CA GLN A 83 20.39 -5.96 -14.88
C GLN A 83 20.31 -7.09 -15.90
N ALA A 84 21.22 -7.11 -16.88
CA ALA A 84 21.24 -8.15 -17.93
C ALA A 84 21.43 -9.58 -17.38
N HIS A 85 21.86 -9.72 -16.11
CA HIS A 85 22.03 -10.98 -15.40
C HIS A 85 20.89 -11.30 -14.41
N ASP A 86 19.83 -10.48 -14.33
CA ASP A 86 18.63 -10.76 -13.55
C ASP A 86 17.78 -11.83 -14.24
N VAL A 87 18.24 -13.06 -14.06
CA VAL A 87 17.69 -14.25 -14.69
C VAL A 87 16.49 -14.83 -13.93
N LEU A 88 15.83 -14.06 -13.04
CA LEU A 88 14.67 -14.55 -12.27
C LEU A 88 13.50 -15.02 -13.16
N ARG A 89 13.46 -14.56 -14.43
CA ARG A 89 12.45 -14.95 -15.43
C ARG A 89 12.44 -16.46 -15.77
N TRP A 90 13.57 -17.18 -15.71
CA TRP A 90 13.62 -18.59 -16.19
C TRP A 90 13.30 -19.64 -15.12
N ARG A 91 13.33 -19.29 -13.82
CA ARG A 91 13.08 -20.26 -12.73
C ARG A 91 11.61 -20.36 -12.29
N GLN A 92 10.73 -19.48 -12.75
CA GLN A 92 9.30 -19.55 -12.42
C GLN A 92 8.53 -20.20 -13.56
N ARG A 93 8.38 -21.52 -13.47
CA ARG A 93 7.95 -22.37 -14.59
C ARG A 93 6.46 -22.32 -14.93
N LEU A 94 5.57 -21.83 -14.05
CA LEU A 94 4.13 -21.78 -14.29
C LEU A 94 3.51 -20.62 -13.48
N GLY A 95 2.94 -19.63 -14.16
CA GLY A 95 2.06 -18.61 -13.54
C GLY A 95 2.58 -17.17 -13.46
N PHE A 96 3.71 -16.82 -14.08
CA PHE A 96 4.16 -15.42 -14.13
C PHE A 96 3.50 -14.69 -15.31
N GLU A 97 2.41 -13.97 -15.04
CA GLU A 97 2.02 -12.85 -15.89
C GLU A 97 2.88 -11.66 -15.46
N ASP A 98 3.62 -11.05 -16.40
CA ASP A 98 4.46 -9.85 -16.18
C ASP A 98 3.57 -8.63 -16.01
N ASP A 99 2.64 -8.71 -15.07
CA ASP A 99 1.67 -7.68 -14.81
C ASP A 99 2.33 -6.64 -13.91
N TRP A 100 2.56 -5.46 -14.48
CA TRP A 100 3.18 -4.33 -13.82
C TRP A 100 2.43 -3.96 -12.53
N MET A 101 3.02 -4.31 -11.39
CA MET A 101 2.72 -3.99 -9.99
C MET A 101 1.29 -3.54 -9.58
N VAL A 102 0.76 -4.26 -8.58
CA VAL A 102 -0.40 -3.95 -7.68
C VAL A 102 -1.78 -3.82 -8.34
N SER A 103 -1.88 -3.30 -9.56
CA SER A 103 -3.14 -3.09 -10.27
C SER A 103 -3.40 -4.19 -11.30
N SER A 104 -4.64 -4.67 -11.41
CA SER A 104 -5.07 -5.53 -12.51
C SER A 104 -5.28 -4.72 -13.81
N GLU A 105 -5.46 -5.40 -14.95
CA GLU A 105 -5.80 -4.74 -16.22
C GLU A 105 -7.09 -3.89 -16.12
N GLU A 106 -8.09 -4.37 -15.37
CA GLU A 106 -9.35 -3.65 -15.16
C GLU A 106 -9.15 -2.38 -14.32
N ASP A 107 -8.31 -2.47 -13.30
CA ASP A 107 -7.90 -1.30 -12.51
C ASP A 107 -7.16 -0.29 -13.37
N ARG A 108 -6.21 -0.74 -14.20
CA ARG A 108 -5.46 0.13 -15.12
C ARG A 108 -6.37 0.85 -16.09
N ARG A 109 -7.38 0.17 -16.65
CA ARG A 109 -8.37 0.80 -17.54
C ARG A 109 -9.13 1.92 -16.81
N THR A 110 -9.55 1.64 -15.58
CA THR A 110 -10.27 2.62 -14.74
C THR A 110 -9.38 3.81 -14.37
N ILE A 111 -8.14 3.55 -13.97
CA ILE A 111 -7.15 4.57 -13.61
C ILE A 111 -6.83 5.43 -14.83
N LEU A 112 -6.52 4.83 -15.97
CA LEU A 112 -6.23 5.54 -17.22
C LEU A 112 -7.41 6.43 -17.63
N HIS A 113 -8.63 5.91 -17.59
CA HIS A 113 -9.83 6.69 -17.90
C HIS A 113 -9.94 7.92 -16.99
N ARG A 114 -9.75 7.76 -15.67
CA ARG A 114 -9.79 8.88 -14.73
C ARG A 114 -8.68 9.88 -14.97
N LEU A 115 -7.46 9.43 -15.27
CA LEU A 115 -6.33 10.31 -15.61
C LEU A 115 -6.64 11.14 -16.87
N LEU A 116 -7.21 10.51 -17.90
CA LEU A 116 -7.65 11.22 -19.11
C LEU A 116 -8.75 12.24 -18.81
N CYS A 117 -9.72 11.89 -17.95
CA CYS A 117 -10.73 12.86 -17.48
C CYS A 117 -10.08 14.03 -16.72
N CYS A 118 -9.08 13.77 -15.86
CA CYS A 118 -8.35 14.83 -15.16
C CYS A 118 -7.63 15.76 -16.13
N MET A 119 -6.98 15.21 -17.17
CA MET A 119 -6.35 15.99 -18.23
C MET A 119 -7.38 16.84 -18.99
N TRP A 120 -8.50 16.23 -19.38
CA TRP A 120 -9.59 16.90 -20.09
C TRP A 120 -10.18 18.06 -19.28
N ASN A 121 -10.33 17.86 -17.96
CA ASN A 121 -10.84 18.86 -17.04
C ASN A 121 -9.80 19.92 -16.64
N GLY A 122 -8.61 19.91 -17.25
CA GLY A 122 -7.53 20.85 -16.98
C GLY A 122 -6.91 20.70 -15.59
N GLN A 123 -7.09 19.56 -14.93
CA GLN A 123 -6.64 19.30 -13.55
C GLN A 123 -5.16 18.86 -13.47
N VAL A 124 -4.44 18.93 -14.59
CA VAL A 124 -3.04 18.56 -14.71
C VAL A 124 -2.20 19.80 -14.98
N ASP A 125 -1.31 20.10 -14.05
CA ASP A 125 -0.35 21.19 -14.19
C ASP A 125 1.00 20.61 -14.60
N ILE A 126 1.61 21.17 -15.66
CA ILE A 126 2.97 20.83 -16.05
C ILE A 126 3.91 21.64 -15.16
N LEU A 127 4.77 20.95 -14.42
CA LEU A 127 5.74 21.59 -13.54
C LEU A 127 7.07 21.83 -14.25
N ASP A 128 7.54 20.83 -14.99
CA ASP A 128 8.82 20.87 -15.70
C ASP A 128 8.72 20.16 -17.07
N GLY A 129 9.48 20.66 -18.05
CA GLY A 129 9.54 20.11 -19.41
C GLY A 129 8.58 20.77 -20.41
N GLU A 130 8.54 20.21 -21.63
CA GLU A 130 7.66 20.70 -22.70
C GLU A 130 6.25 20.13 -22.57
N THR A 131 5.23 20.86 -22.98
CA THR A 131 3.83 20.39 -22.95
C THR A 131 3.61 19.07 -23.70
N ALA A 132 4.34 18.86 -24.79
CA ALA A 132 4.27 17.65 -25.59
C ALA A 132 5.01 16.45 -24.96
N SER A 133 5.97 16.70 -24.06
CA SER A 133 6.76 15.68 -23.37
C SER A 133 7.25 16.22 -22.01
N PRO A 134 6.36 16.34 -21.02
CA PRO A 134 6.73 16.91 -19.73
C PRO A 134 7.56 15.92 -18.91
N SER A 135 8.52 16.42 -18.15
CA SER A 135 9.32 15.58 -17.24
C SER A 135 8.68 15.47 -15.86
N ARG A 136 7.88 16.47 -15.45
CA ARG A 136 7.11 16.45 -14.20
C ARG A 136 5.74 17.06 -14.37
N VAL A 137 4.74 16.38 -13.82
CA VAL A 137 3.35 16.82 -13.81
C VAL A 137 2.75 16.75 -12.42
N ARG A 138 1.77 17.61 -12.14
CA ARG A 138 0.99 17.61 -10.90
C ARG A 138 -0.47 17.37 -11.20
N LEU A 139 -1.06 16.34 -10.59
CA LEU A 139 -2.49 16.07 -10.64
C LEU A 139 -3.18 16.75 -9.44
N ARG A 140 -4.16 17.61 -9.70
CA ARG A 140 -4.93 18.30 -8.66
C ARG A 140 -6.08 17.43 -8.15
N LEU A 141 -5.98 16.98 -6.89
CA LEU A 141 -7.01 16.15 -6.24
C LEU A 141 -8.28 16.92 -5.85
N PHE A 142 -8.14 18.23 -5.58
CA PHE A 142 -9.24 19.11 -5.19
C PHE A 142 -9.25 20.36 -6.08
N PRO A 143 -9.77 20.27 -7.32
CA PRO A 143 -9.74 21.38 -8.28
C PRO A 143 -10.43 22.64 -7.76
N GLU A 144 -11.46 22.50 -6.93
CA GLU A 144 -12.26 23.59 -6.37
C GLU A 144 -11.54 24.43 -5.32
N LYS A 145 -10.49 23.88 -4.69
CA LYS A 145 -9.75 24.54 -3.61
C LYS A 145 -8.57 25.40 -4.11
N GLY A 146 -8.42 25.57 -5.43
CA GLY A 146 -7.40 26.41 -6.05
C GLY A 146 -6.02 25.76 -6.23
N ALA A 147 -5.09 26.47 -6.88
CA ALA A 147 -3.78 25.96 -7.31
C ALA A 147 -2.76 25.73 -6.16
N SER A 148 -3.13 26.07 -4.92
CA SER A 148 -2.28 26.00 -3.73
C SER A 148 -2.42 24.70 -2.93
N VAL A 149 -3.31 23.78 -3.33
CA VAL A 149 -3.54 22.52 -2.60
C VAL A 149 -2.49 21.47 -2.99
N PRO A 150 -2.03 20.63 -2.04
CA PRO A 150 -1.22 19.46 -2.35
C PRO A 150 -1.93 18.57 -3.36
N GLY A 151 -1.18 18.21 -4.41
CA GLY A 151 -1.62 17.33 -5.48
C GLY A 151 -0.54 16.30 -5.76
N VAL A 152 -0.91 15.23 -6.46
CA VAL A 152 0.00 14.12 -6.76
C VAL A 152 1.06 14.61 -7.75
N ARG A 153 2.35 14.54 -7.36
CA ARG A 153 3.46 14.92 -8.23
C ARG A 153 4.05 13.67 -8.86
N LEU A 154 3.97 13.58 -10.18
CA LEU A 154 4.50 12.46 -10.94
C LEU A 154 5.72 12.91 -11.73
N ARG A 155 6.77 12.10 -11.65
CA ARG A 155 7.91 12.18 -12.55
C ARG A 155 7.65 11.25 -13.72
N LEU A 156 7.73 11.78 -14.93
CA LEU A 156 7.65 11.03 -16.17
C LEU A 156 9.08 10.84 -16.68
N GLY A 157 9.43 9.62 -17.09
CA GLY A 157 10.72 9.32 -17.66
C GLY A 157 10.77 9.63 -19.15
N ASP A 158 11.99 9.70 -19.64
CA ASP A 158 12.30 9.97 -21.04
C ASP A 158 12.46 8.65 -21.78
N PHE A 159 11.70 8.46 -22.86
CA PHE A 159 11.83 7.28 -23.71
C PHE A 159 12.74 7.56 -24.91
N PRO A 160 13.69 6.65 -25.21
CA PRO A 160 14.48 6.74 -26.43
C PRO A 160 13.57 6.55 -27.66
N GLY A 161 13.85 7.30 -28.73
CA GLY A 161 13.13 7.19 -30.00
C GLY A 161 12.02 8.24 -30.22
N GLY A 162 11.96 9.30 -29.43
CA GLY A 162 11.02 10.42 -29.64
C GLY A 162 9.58 10.13 -29.20
N ILE A 163 9.39 9.10 -28.38
CA ILE A 163 8.09 8.81 -27.75
C ILE A 163 7.88 9.82 -26.62
N SER A 164 6.68 10.40 -26.57
CA SER A 164 6.32 11.35 -25.51
C SER A 164 6.33 10.69 -24.13
N SER A 165 6.84 11.41 -23.14
CA SER A 165 6.85 11.01 -21.73
C SER A 165 5.45 10.79 -21.14
N TRP A 166 4.38 11.30 -21.78
CA TRP A 166 2.99 11.01 -21.41
C TRP A 166 2.67 9.50 -21.44
N SER A 167 3.40 8.72 -22.23
CA SER A 167 3.27 7.26 -22.26
C SER A 167 3.61 6.57 -20.93
N GLU A 168 4.43 7.21 -20.07
CA GLU A 168 4.75 6.68 -18.74
C GLU A 168 3.69 7.05 -17.69
N LEU A 169 2.74 7.93 -17.99
CA LEU A 169 1.84 8.52 -16.98
C LEU A 169 1.17 7.47 -16.07
N LEU A 170 0.65 6.40 -16.67
CA LEU A 170 0.01 5.32 -15.92
C LEU A 170 1.02 4.60 -15.00
N ARG A 171 2.19 4.26 -15.52
CA ARG A 171 3.25 3.58 -14.76
C ARG A 171 3.80 4.46 -13.65
N SER A 172 4.00 5.75 -13.92
CA SER A 172 4.42 6.74 -12.92
C SER A 172 3.39 6.91 -11.82
N TYR A 173 2.10 6.88 -12.14
CA TYR A 173 1.02 6.93 -11.15
C TYR A 173 1.01 5.69 -10.25
N GLU A 174 1.13 4.49 -10.83
CA GLU A 174 1.19 3.24 -10.07
C GLU A 174 2.48 3.14 -9.22
N ARG A 175 3.60 3.64 -9.74
CA ARG A 175 4.83 3.74 -8.96
C ARG A 175 4.64 4.70 -7.78
N TRP A 176 3.99 5.84 -8.00
CA TRP A 176 3.68 6.80 -6.93
C TRP A 176 2.80 6.17 -5.85
N THR A 177 1.72 5.46 -6.19
CA THR A 177 0.85 4.83 -5.17
C THR A 177 1.56 3.79 -4.31
N VAL A 178 2.64 3.19 -4.82
CA VAL A 178 3.45 2.18 -4.10
C VAL A 178 4.61 2.80 -3.33
N LEU A 179 5.24 3.84 -3.88
CA LEU A 179 6.46 4.44 -3.35
C LEU A 179 6.23 5.65 -2.45
N ASP A 180 5.03 6.21 -2.38
CA ASP A 180 4.81 7.46 -1.64
C ASP A 180 5.11 7.30 -0.15
N ASP A 181 6.07 8.10 0.31
CA ASP A 181 6.54 8.26 1.69
C ASP A 181 6.49 9.76 2.10
N GLU A 182 5.68 10.61 1.45
CA GLU A 182 5.43 12.01 1.86
C GLU A 182 3.97 12.30 2.24
#